data_AF-A0AAE0K0N1-F1
#
_entry.id   AF-A0AAE0K0N1-F1
#
_cell.length_a   1.000
_cell.length_b   1.000
_cell.length_c   1.000
_cell.angle_alpha   90.00
_cell.angle_beta   90.00
_cell.angle_gamma   90.00
#
_symmetry.space_group_name_H-M   'P 1'
#
loop_
_entity.id
_entity.type
_entity.pdbx_description
1 polymer ?
#
loop_
_entity_poly.entity_id
_entity_poly.type
_entity_poly.pdbx_seq_one_letter_code
_entity_poly.pdbx_strand_id
1 'polypeptide(L)'
;MALPLQILLRRFGQFIPPPLQDLKSRPFHPDDTILSSNMSCQAMVRVANIKIAWVDAFPLHLEFDERTATLKLFRFPSFCAMLAIPRNSERTLFDRLFRDAAGSDADSVFETEVARSPMNQDLFVELLCTYRLIFGQHDKAVSQYQKMKPPSSSTTQHSDPLLDDLCGTQSKKCGLFQTIDACPEKLIYSAESDFPAFGARLLVLQKFVIAQSPNTIKALWLDRRDTHRFWTFWAVLIFGGFSLVLFVIQVFIGGFQINLAIQQMASSSA
;
A
#
# COMPACT_ATOMS: atom_id res chain seq x y z
N MET A 1 -16.10 20.34 41.09
CA MET A 1 -15.00 19.35 41.06
C MET A 1 -15.08 18.53 39.77
N ALA A 2 -14.66 19.08 38.62
CA ALA A 2 -14.81 18.44 37.31
C ALA A 2 -13.44 18.22 36.61
N LEU A 3 -12.40 17.87 37.37
CA LEU A 3 -11.02 17.80 36.89
C LEU A 3 -10.37 16.41 36.67
N PRO A 4 -11.02 15.22 36.80
CA PRO A 4 -10.30 13.97 36.59
C PRO A 4 -10.12 13.62 35.10
N LEU A 5 -11.12 13.90 34.26
CA LEU A 5 -11.12 13.43 32.86
C LEU A 5 -10.25 14.29 31.94
N GLN A 6 -10.20 15.61 32.17
CA GLN A 6 -9.36 16.53 31.39
C GLN A 6 -7.87 16.27 31.63
N ILE A 7 -7.46 15.99 32.87
CA ILE A 7 -6.07 15.60 33.20
C ILE A 7 -5.73 14.24 32.58
N LEU A 8 -6.68 13.31 32.59
CA LEU A 8 -6.51 11.99 31.99
C LEU A 8 -6.39 12.11 30.46
N LEU A 9 -7.24 12.90 29.80
CA LEU A 9 -7.13 13.24 28.37
C LEU A 9 -5.83 13.99 28.03
N ARG A 10 -5.36 14.88 28.91
CA ARG A 10 -4.09 15.61 28.73
C ARG A 10 -2.88 14.68 28.84
N ARG A 11 -2.93 13.64 29.68
CA ARG A 11 -1.92 12.56 29.72
C ARG A 11 -2.11 11.54 28.59
N PHE A 12 -3.34 11.31 28.13
CA PHE A 12 -3.65 10.64 26.87
C PHE A 12 -3.26 11.51 25.64
N GLY A 13 -2.85 12.77 25.84
CA GLY A 13 -2.24 13.64 24.84
C GLY A 13 -0.87 13.17 24.35
N GLN A 14 -0.36 12.02 24.82
CA GLN A 14 0.68 11.26 24.13
C GLN A 14 0.12 10.28 23.06
N PHE A 15 -1.17 9.93 23.11
CA PHE A 15 -1.89 9.16 22.08
C PHE A 15 -2.55 10.05 21.02
N ILE A 16 -3.02 11.24 21.41
CA ILE A 16 -3.37 12.30 20.44
C ILE A 16 -2.04 12.86 19.96
N PRO A 17 -1.66 12.63 18.70
CA PRO A 17 -0.34 13.03 18.23
C PRO A 17 -0.17 14.54 18.43
N PRO A 18 1.07 15.02 18.70
CA PRO A 18 1.39 16.42 18.42
C PRO A 18 0.93 16.72 16.98
N PRO A 19 0.60 17.99 16.67
CA PRO A 19 0.13 18.32 15.33
C PRO A 19 1.04 17.63 14.33
N LEU A 20 0.45 16.97 13.34
CA LEU A 20 1.11 16.26 12.24
C LEU A 20 2.01 17.22 11.40
N GLN A 21 2.48 18.34 11.96
CA GLN A 21 3.47 19.27 11.45
C GLN A 21 4.75 18.55 11.03
N ASP A 22 5.13 17.46 11.72
CA ASP A 22 6.31 16.67 11.30
C ASP A 22 6.07 15.86 10.02
N LEU A 23 4.80 15.64 9.62
CA LEU A 23 4.41 15.04 8.33
C LEU A 23 4.38 16.05 7.17
N LYS A 24 4.32 17.35 7.45
CA LYS A 24 4.45 18.43 6.45
C LYS A 24 5.90 18.81 6.14
N SER A 25 6.87 18.05 6.64
CA SER A 25 8.30 18.35 6.50
C SER A 25 8.81 18.36 5.06
N ARG A 26 8.02 17.89 4.08
CA ARG A 26 8.23 18.18 2.67
C ARG A 26 6.98 18.80 2.04
N PRO A 27 7.08 19.97 1.38
CA PRO A 27 6.02 20.41 0.49
C PRO A 27 5.82 19.36 -0.60
N PHE A 28 4.58 18.93 -0.81
CA PHE A 28 4.24 18.03 -1.90
C PHE A 28 4.56 18.73 -3.22
N HIS A 29 5.18 18.01 -4.14
CA HIS A 29 5.26 18.47 -5.52
C HIS A 29 3.96 18.09 -6.22
N PRO A 30 3.43 18.92 -7.15
CA PRO A 30 2.25 18.56 -7.95
C PRO A 30 2.40 17.24 -8.75
N ASP A 31 3.64 16.76 -8.93
CA ASP A 31 3.95 15.49 -9.60
C ASP A 31 4.07 14.28 -8.64
N ASP A 32 3.91 14.50 -7.33
CA ASP A 32 3.98 13.44 -6.32
C ASP A 32 2.75 12.54 -6.41
N THR A 33 2.90 11.52 -7.25
CA THR A 33 1.86 10.54 -7.57
C THR A 33 2.15 9.22 -6.88
N ILE A 34 1.10 8.63 -6.31
CA ILE A 34 1.12 7.33 -5.66
C ILE A 34 0.46 6.32 -6.61
N LEU A 35 1.26 5.36 -7.05
CA LEU A 35 0.79 4.30 -7.94
C LEU A 35 0.24 3.16 -7.09
N SER A 36 -1.03 2.82 -7.28
CA SER A 36 -1.59 1.62 -6.61
C SER A 36 -0.77 0.37 -6.96
N SER A 37 -0.16 0.40 -8.16
CA SER A 37 1.11 -0.22 -8.62
C SER A 37 2.05 -0.83 -7.59
N ASN A 38 2.49 0.05 -6.71
CA ASN A 38 3.62 -0.20 -5.84
C ASN A 38 3.15 -0.33 -4.40
N MET A 39 1.91 0.10 -4.14
CA MET A 39 1.29 0.12 -2.82
C MET A 39 0.50 -1.13 -2.46
N SER A 40 0.36 -2.09 -3.37
CA SER A 40 -0.36 -3.32 -3.01
C SER A 40 0.40 -4.09 -1.95
N CYS A 41 -0.34 -4.72 -1.02
CA CYS A 41 0.23 -5.59 0.00
C CYS A 41 1.16 -6.66 -0.62
N GLN A 42 0.80 -7.21 -1.77
CA GLN A 42 1.65 -8.18 -2.45
C GLN A 42 2.97 -7.56 -2.93
N ALA A 43 2.96 -6.36 -3.52
CA ALA A 43 4.18 -5.69 -3.96
C ALA A 43 5.11 -5.43 -2.77
N MET A 44 4.58 -4.86 -1.69
CA MET A 44 5.35 -4.57 -0.49
C MET A 44 5.95 -5.84 0.13
N VAL A 45 5.12 -6.86 0.35
CA VAL A 45 5.55 -8.09 1.02
C VAL A 45 6.46 -8.94 0.15
N ARG A 46 6.08 -9.19 -1.12
CA ARG A 46 6.78 -10.18 -1.95
C ARG A 46 7.87 -9.59 -2.81
N VAL A 47 7.74 -8.33 -3.25
CA VAL A 47 8.74 -7.68 -4.09
C VAL A 47 9.74 -6.94 -3.21
N ALA A 48 9.25 -6.11 -2.28
CA ALA A 48 10.09 -5.30 -1.42
C ALA A 48 10.50 -5.97 -0.08
N ASN A 49 10.02 -7.20 0.18
CA ASN A 49 10.29 -7.95 1.42
C ASN A 49 9.96 -7.17 2.71
N ILE A 50 8.91 -6.34 2.64
CA ILE A 50 8.46 -5.52 3.76
C ILE A 50 7.63 -6.37 4.73
N LYS A 51 7.93 -6.26 6.02
CA LYS A 51 7.18 -6.89 7.12
C LYS A 51 6.08 -5.95 7.59
N ILE A 52 4.87 -6.47 7.78
CA ILE A 52 3.75 -5.70 8.33
C ILE A 52 3.66 -5.95 9.84
N ALA A 53 3.70 -4.88 10.64
CA ALA A 53 3.55 -4.91 12.09
C ALA A 53 2.26 -4.21 12.52
N TRP A 54 1.42 -4.90 13.28
CA TRP A 54 0.13 -4.35 13.74
C TRP A 54 0.27 -3.58 15.05
N VAL A 55 -0.01 -2.28 15.01
CA VAL A 55 0.16 -1.35 16.13
C VAL A 55 -1.16 -0.88 16.72
N ASP A 56 -1.16 -0.63 18.03
CA ASP A 56 -2.30 -0.08 18.78
C ASP A 56 -2.35 1.45 18.74
N ALA A 57 -1.27 2.10 18.30
CA ALA A 57 -1.15 3.54 18.29
C ALA A 57 -1.43 4.09 16.89
N PHE A 58 -2.47 4.93 16.80
CA PHE A 58 -2.87 5.62 15.58
C PHE A 58 -1.72 6.41 14.89
N PRO A 59 -0.87 7.18 15.63
CA PRO A 59 0.18 7.98 15.00
C PRO A 59 1.25 7.17 14.27
N LEU A 60 1.39 5.88 14.59
CA LEU A 60 2.35 4.97 13.98
C LEU A 60 1.82 4.36 12.66
N HIS A 61 0.59 4.67 12.25
CA HIS A 61 0.01 4.15 11.01
C HIS A 61 0.81 4.61 9.78
N LEU A 62 1.27 3.66 8.95
CA LEU A 62 2.20 3.87 7.83
C LEU A 62 3.59 4.37 8.20
N GLU A 63 3.97 4.32 9.47
CA GLU A 63 5.36 4.55 9.82
C GLU A 63 6.21 3.39 9.30
N PHE A 64 7.19 3.73 8.48
CA PHE A 64 8.07 2.78 7.81
C PHE A 64 9.49 2.91 8.35
N ASP A 65 10.03 1.81 8.87
CA ASP A 65 11.43 1.71 9.25
C ASP A 65 12.22 1.05 8.11
N GLU A 66 12.99 1.87 7.39
CA GLU A 66 13.82 1.44 6.27
C GLU A 66 14.87 0.40 6.68
N ARG A 67 15.42 0.51 7.90
CA ARG A 67 16.50 -0.38 8.38
C ARG A 67 15.98 -1.79 8.64
N THR A 68 14.77 -1.91 9.16
CA THR A 68 14.14 -3.21 9.46
C THR A 68 13.16 -3.67 8.39
N ALA A 69 12.94 -2.85 7.35
CA ALA A 69 11.91 -3.02 6.33
C ALA A 69 10.54 -3.36 6.95
N THR A 70 10.16 -2.64 8.02
CA THR A 70 8.91 -2.89 8.75
C THR A 70 7.96 -1.73 8.59
N LEU A 71 6.77 -2.01 8.09
CA LEU A 71 5.65 -1.08 7.96
C LEU A 71 4.67 -1.30 9.11
N LYS A 72 4.40 -0.25 9.88
CA LYS A 72 3.45 -0.28 10.98
C LYS A 72 2.04 0.05 10.47
N LEU A 73 1.06 -0.81 10.74
CA LEU A 73 -0.34 -0.60 10.41
C LEU A 73 -1.21 -0.64 11.66
N PHE A 74 -2.12 0.31 11.77
CA PHE A 74 -3.04 0.42 12.89
C PHE A 74 -4.01 -0.78 12.92
N ARG A 75 -4.28 -1.36 14.09
CA ARG A 75 -5.08 -2.60 14.15
C ARG A 75 -6.58 -2.41 14.37
N PHE A 76 -7.06 -1.19 14.57
CA PHE A 76 -8.46 -0.91 14.93
C PHE A 76 -9.22 -0.01 13.94
N PRO A 77 -9.38 -0.40 12.66
CA PRO A 77 -10.10 0.43 11.69
C PRO A 77 -11.57 0.69 12.05
N SER A 78 -12.22 -0.15 12.87
CA SER A 78 -13.60 0.09 13.33
C SER A 78 -13.73 1.39 14.13
N PHE A 79 -12.70 1.74 14.90
CA PHE A 79 -12.61 3.01 15.62
C PHE A 79 -12.60 4.19 14.63
N CYS A 80 -11.81 4.08 13.55
CA CYS A 80 -11.75 5.10 12.52
C CYS A 80 -13.06 5.21 11.75
N ALA A 81 -13.69 4.09 11.39
CA ALA A 81 -14.98 4.06 10.72
C ALA A 81 -16.09 4.74 11.55
N MET A 82 -16.11 4.47 12.87
CA MET A 82 -17.06 5.11 13.78
C MET A 82 -16.92 6.64 13.81
N LEU A 83 -15.69 7.15 13.70
CA LEU A 83 -15.40 8.59 13.72
C LEU A 83 -15.47 9.24 12.33
N ALA A 84 -15.37 8.44 11.26
CA ALA A 84 -15.39 8.89 9.87
C ALA A 84 -16.82 9.04 9.29
N ILE A 85 -17.82 8.35 9.84
CA ILE A 85 -19.20 8.42 9.32
C ILE A 85 -19.88 9.72 9.79
N PRO A 86 -20.28 10.62 8.87
CA PRO A 86 -21.00 11.83 9.23
C PRO A 86 -22.39 11.46 9.76
N ARG A 87 -22.70 11.85 11.01
CA ARG A 87 -24.04 11.69 11.60
C ARG A 87 -24.82 12.99 11.46
N ASN A 88 -26.01 12.91 10.86
CA ASN A 88 -26.83 14.06 10.46
C ASN A 88 -27.34 15.00 11.58
N SER A 89 -27.15 14.73 12.89
CA SER A 89 -27.54 15.72 13.91
C SER A 89 -26.91 15.59 15.31
N GLU A 90 -26.25 14.49 15.66
CA GLU A 90 -25.64 14.34 16.99
C GLU A 90 -24.11 14.27 16.91
N ARG A 91 -23.46 15.38 17.30
CA ARG A 91 -22.02 15.40 17.62
C ARG A 91 -21.75 14.30 18.64
N THR A 92 -20.93 13.32 18.27
CA THR A 92 -20.59 12.19 19.14
C THR A 92 -19.95 12.69 20.43
N LEU A 93 -20.06 11.92 21.52
CA LEU A 93 -19.37 12.25 22.77
C LEU A 93 -17.86 12.42 22.53
N PHE A 94 -17.29 11.63 21.61
CA PHE A 94 -15.90 11.75 21.18
C PHE A 94 -15.59 13.08 20.50
N ASP A 95 -16.42 13.54 19.57
CA ASP A 95 -16.26 14.87 18.95
C ASP A 95 -16.25 16.00 20.00
N ARG A 96 -17.11 15.90 21.02
CA ARG A 96 -17.12 16.84 22.14
C ARG A 96 -15.86 16.73 23.00
N LEU A 97 -15.40 15.51 23.30
CA LEU A 97 -14.20 15.26 24.11
C LEU A 97 -12.93 15.77 23.42
N PHE A 98 -12.78 15.55 22.11
CA PHE A 98 -11.64 16.05 21.34
C PHE A 98 -11.65 17.57 21.23
N ARG A 99 -12.82 18.19 21.04
CA ARG A 99 -12.94 19.65 21.03
C ARG A 99 -12.62 20.28 22.38
N ASP A 100 -13.08 19.67 23.48
CA ASP A 100 -12.80 20.16 24.84
C ASP A 100 -11.32 20.03 25.19
N ALA A 101 -10.68 18.94 24.78
CA ALA A 101 -9.24 18.74 24.94
C ALA A 101 -8.41 19.76 24.13
N ALA A 102 -8.84 20.11 22.91
CA ALA A 102 -8.15 21.09 22.06
C ALA A 102 -8.41 22.55 22.45
N GLY A 103 -9.52 22.83 23.16
CA GLY A 103 -9.92 24.18 23.56
C GLY A 103 -9.20 24.75 24.77
N SER A 104 -8.39 23.97 25.50
CA SER A 104 -7.81 24.39 26.79
C SER A 104 -6.47 25.13 26.70
N ASP A 105 -5.84 25.27 25.53
CA ASP A 105 -4.55 25.97 25.33
C ASP A 105 -4.68 27.27 24.48
N ALA A 106 -5.90 27.79 24.29
CA ALA A 106 -6.16 28.97 23.46
C ALA A 106 -6.02 30.30 24.23
N ASP A 107 -4.83 30.59 24.77
CA ASP A 107 -4.48 31.91 25.35
C ASP A 107 -3.34 32.63 24.60
N SER A 108 -2.93 32.15 23.42
CA SER A 108 -2.02 32.90 22.54
C SER A 108 -2.72 33.34 21.26
N VAL A 109 -3.06 34.63 21.24
CA VAL A 109 -3.34 35.40 20.03
C VAL A 109 -2.04 35.43 19.21
N PHE A 110 -2.15 35.19 17.91
CA PHE A 110 -1.07 35.26 16.90
C PHE A 110 -0.33 33.95 16.57
N GLU A 111 -1.04 32.99 15.96
CA GLU A 111 -0.47 32.17 14.86
C GLU A 111 -1.59 31.46 14.07
N THR A 112 -1.74 31.91 12.82
CA THR A 112 -2.12 31.19 11.61
C THR A 112 -3.24 30.13 11.67
N GLU A 113 -4.29 30.38 10.88
CA GLU A 113 -5.48 29.56 10.59
C GLU A 113 -5.23 28.08 10.17
N VAL A 114 -3.99 27.61 10.18
CA VAL A 114 -3.58 26.24 9.80
C VAL A 114 -3.33 25.35 11.03
N ALA A 115 -3.29 25.91 12.25
CA ALA A 115 -3.00 25.18 13.49
C ALA A 115 -4.23 24.67 14.26
N ARG A 116 -5.46 24.90 13.78
CA ARG A 116 -6.69 24.39 14.40
C ARG A 116 -7.38 23.37 13.51
N SER A 117 -7.00 22.11 13.65
CA SER A 117 -7.86 21.01 13.24
C SER A 117 -7.66 19.83 14.19
N PRO A 118 -8.47 19.75 15.25
CA PRO A 118 -8.45 18.60 16.15
C PRO A 118 -8.85 17.38 15.33
N MET A 119 -7.89 16.49 15.04
CA MET A 119 -8.10 15.16 14.48
C MET A 119 -9.34 15.07 13.56
N ASN A 120 -9.28 15.77 12.41
CA ASN A 120 -10.45 15.93 11.55
C ASN A 120 -10.96 14.57 11.09
N GLN A 121 -12.28 14.49 10.89
CA GLN A 121 -12.95 13.37 10.25
C GLN A 121 -12.18 12.87 9.01
N ASP A 122 -11.65 13.81 8.22
CA ASP A 122 -10.81 13.56 7.03
C ASP A 122 -9.61 12.65 7.30
N LEU A 123 -8.96 12.75 8.46
CA LEU A 123 -7.81 11.92 8.82
C LEU A 123 -8.21 10.46 9.03
N PHE A 124 -9.38 10.22 9.62
CA PHE A 124 -9.92 8.86 9.79
C PHE A 124 -10.40 8.29 8.46
N VAL A 125 -11.02 9.11 7.61
CA VAL A 125 -11.38 8.75 6.24
C VAL A 125 -10.13 8.36 5.47
N GLU A 126 -9.09 9.19 5.53
CA GLU A 126 -7.82 8.98 4.86
C GLU A 126 -7.15 7.68 5.32
N LEU A 127 -7.12 7.41 6.63
CA LEU A 127 -6.63 6.13 7.16
C LEU A 127 -7.41 4.94 6.58
N LEU A 128 -8.74 5.01 6.48
CA LEU A 128 -9.51 3.93 5.86
C LEU A 128 -9.17 3.78 4.36
N CYS A 129 -8.91 4.88 3.66
CA CYS A 129 -8.47 4.88 2.27
C CYS A 129 -7.12 4.19 2.10
N THR A 130 -6.19 4.25 3.07
CA THR A 130 -4.91 3.53 2.98
C THR A 130 -5.12 2.01 3.01
N TYR A 131 -6.09 1.49 3.79
CA TYR A 131 -6.45 0.06 3.77
C TYR A 131 -7.00 -0.35 2.41
N ARG A 132 -7.84 0.49 1.79
CA ARG A 132 -8.35 0.27 0.43
C ARG A 132 -7.22 0.21 -0.59
N LEU A 133 -6.26 1.13 -0.49
CA LEU A 133 -5.09 1.20 -1.37
C LEU A 133 -4.20 -0.04 -1.23
N ILE A 134 -3.94 -0.48 0.00
CA ILE A 134 -3.01 -1.58 0.30
C ILE A 134 -3.64 -2.96 0.05
N PHE A 135 -4.87 -3.16 0.52
CA PHE A 135 -5.52 -4.48 0.53
C PHE A 135 -6.71 -4.59 -0.42
N GLY A 136 -7.50 -3.53 -0.59
CA GLY A 136 -8.81 -3.64 -1.25
C GLY A 136 -8.79 -3.72 -2.77
N GLN A 137 -7.78 -3.17 -3.43
CA GLN A 137 -7.73 -3.15 -4.90
C GLN A 137 -7.24 -4.45 -5.53
N HIS A 138 -6.52 -5.30 -4.79
CA HIS A 138 -5.77 -6.43 -5.36
C HIS A 138 -6.18 -7.77 -4.74
N ASP A 139 -6.64 -8.72 -5.58
CA ASP A 139 -7.14 -10.03 -5.11
C ASP A 139 -6.09 -10.83 -4.32
N LYS A 140 -4.81 -10.67 -4.70
CA LYS A 140 -3.69 -11.38 -4.07
C LYS A 140 -3.35 -10.86 -2.67
N ALA A 141 -3.88 -9.70 -2.27
CA ALA A 141 -3.68 -9.13 -0.94
C ALA A 141 -4.36 -10.00 0.15
N VAL A 142 -5.51 -10.61 -0.14
CA VAL A 142 -6.26 -11.45 0.81
C VAL A 142 -5.42 -12.63 1.30
N SER A 143 -4.75 -13.34 0.38
CA SER A 143 -3.88 -14.46 0.73
C SER A 143 -2.64 -14.03 1.52
N GLN A 144 -2.15 -12.81 1.32
CA GLN A 144 -1.05 -12.26 2.12
C GLN A 144 -1.52 -11.87 3.51
N TYR A 145 -2.67 -11.20 3.61
CA TYR A 145 -3.28 -10.82 4.88
C TYR A 145 -3.52 -12.02 5.79
N GLN A 146 -4.06 -13.13 5.27
CA GLN A 146 -4.27 -14.35 6.07
C GLN A 146 -3.01 -14.90 6.72
N LYS A 147 -1.83 -14.69 6.11
CA LYS A 147 -0.52 -15.11 6.67
C LYS A 147 0.03 -14.13 7.69
N MET A 148 -0.44 -12.88 7.65
CA MET A 148 0.05 -11.76 8.45
C MET A 148 -0.99 -11.26 9.44
N LYS A 149 -2.11 -11.96 9.57
CA LYS A 149 -3.21 -11.57 10.43
C LYS A 149 -2.65 -11.31 11.83
N PRO A 150 -3.04 -10.22 12.50
CA PRO A 150 -2.60 -9.98 13.86
C PRO A 150 -2.88 -11.24 14.68
N PRO A 151 -1.91 -11.74 15.46
CA PRO A 151 -2.14 -12.92 16.28
C PRO A 151 -3.31 -12.62 17.20
N SER A 152 -4.37 -13.41 17.08
CA SER A 152 -5.45 -13.43 18.07
C SER A 152 -4.84 -14.01 19.34
N SER A 153 -4.26 -13.13 20.17
CA SER A 153 -3.68 -13.49 21.46
C SER A 153 -4.76 -14.22 22.26
N SER A 154 -4.50 -15.51 22.47
CA SER A 154 -5.33 -16.44 23.21
C SER A 154 -5.55 -15.93 24.63
N THR A 155 -6.64 -15.19 24.87
CA THR A 155 -7.63 -15.42 25.96
C THR A 155 -8.70 -14.33 26.07
N THR A 156 -8.48 -13.09 25.62
CA THR A 156 -9.49 -12.00 25.83
C THR A 156 -9.48 -10.85 24.83
N GLN A 157 -8.59 -10.85 23.82
CA GLN A 157 -8.44 -9.70 22.92
C GLN A 157 -9.27 -9.90 21.64
N HIS A 158 -10.33 -9.10 21.52
CA HIS A 158 -11.19 -9.11 20.34
C HIS A 158 -10.40 -8.55 19.14
N SER A 159 -10.20 -9.36 18.10
CA SER A 159 -9.72 -8.87 16.80
C SER A 159 -10.76 -7.94 16.22
N ASP A 160 -10.34 -6.82 15.64
CA ASP A 160 -11.26 -5.87 15.00
C ASP A 160 -11.97 -6.57 13.83
N PRO A 161 -13.32 -6.69 13.84
CA PRO A 161 -14.05 -7.40 12.79
C PRO A 161 -13.95 -6.66 11.45
N LEU A 162 -13.87 -5.33 11.48
CA LEU A 162 -13.75 -4.52 10.27
C LEU A 162 -12.38 -4.69 9.63
N LEU A 163 -11.33 -5.02 10.40
CA LEU A 163 -10.01 -5.30 9.82
C LEU A 163 -10.04 -6.53 8.90
N ASP A 164 -10.74 -7.59 9.33
CA ASP A 164 -10.94 -8.79 8.51
C ASP A 164 -11.77 -8.49 7.26
N ASP A 165 -12.78 -7.63 7.37
CA ASP A 165 -13.59 -7.22 6.22
C ASP A 165 -12.80 -6.33 5.25
N LEU A 166 -11.99 -5.38 5.74
CA LEU A 166 -11.20 -4.46 4.94
C LEU A 166 -9.96 -5.08 4.30
N CYS A 167 -9.35 -6.08 4.95
CA CYS A 167 -8.12 -6.70 4.44
C CYS A 167 -8.36 -8.09 3.82
N GLY A 168 -9.51 -8.69 4.10
CA GLY A 168 -9.85 -10.06 3.73
C GLY A 168 -10.71 -10.18 2.47
N THR A 169 -11.42 -11.31 2.37
CA THR A 169 -12.20 -11.70 1.18
C THR A 169 -13.35 -10.74 0.86
N GLN A 170 -13.80 -9.97 1.84
CA GLN A 170 -14.91 -9.01 1.69
C GLN A 170 -14.45 -7.59 1.34
N SER A 171 -13.14 -7.34 1.20
CA SER A 171 -12.60 -5.99 1.04
C SER A 171 -13.18 -5.22 -0.14
N LYS A 172 -13.37 -5.90 -1.29
CA LYS A 172 -13.97 -5.32 -2.50
C LYS A 172 -15.48 -5.05 -2.38
N LYS A 173 -16.16 -5.76 -1.47
CA LYS A 173 -17.62 -5.69 -1.26
C LYS A 173 -17.99 -4.87 -0.02
N CYS A 174 -17.00 -4.35 0.71
CA CYS A 174 -17.23 -3.57 1.91
C CYS A 174 -17.94 -2.27 1.55
N GLY A 175 -19.24 -2.18 1.86
CA GLY A 175 -20.09 -1.00 1.60
C GLY A 175 -19.68 0.24 2.40
N LEU A 176 -18.75 0.09 3.36
CA LEU A 176 -18.24 1.19 4.18
C LEU A 176 -17.71 2.35 3.34
N PHE A 177 -16.99 2.07 2.26
CA PHE A 177 -16.42 3.11 1.40
C PHE A 177 -17.48 3.92 0.65
N GLN A 178 -18.65 3.33 0.39
CA GLN A 178 -19.80 4.06 -0.17
C GLN A 178 -20.46 4.96 0.89
N THR A 179 -20.50 4.50 2.16
CA THR A 179 -21.10 5.26 3.27
C THR A 179 -20.27 6.48 3.68
N ILE A 180 -18.94 6.39 3.55
CA ILE A 180 -18.01 7.44 3.96
C ILE A 180 -17.71 8.41 2.79
N ASP A 181 -18.30 8.19 1.60
CA ASP A 181 -17.98 8.92 0.36
C ASP A 181 -16.46 8.94 0.06
N ALA A 182 -15.80 7.84 0.39
CA ALA A 182 -14.36 7.79 0.50
C ALA A 182 -13.71 7.26 -0.78
N CYS A 183 -12.74 8.04 -1.30
CA CYS A 183 -11.76 7.74 -2.37
C CYS A 183 -12.14 6.63 -3.37
N PRO A 184 -12.51 6.97 -4.62
CA PRO A 184 -12.74 5.96 -5.65
C PRO A 184 -11.46 5.15 -5.92
N GLU A 185 -11.63 3.95 -6.49
CA GLU A 185 -10.49 3.15 -6.95
C GLU A 185 -9.82 3.88 -8.12
N LYS A 186 -8.55 4.23 -7.94
CA LYS A 186 -7.72 4.90 -8.95
C LYS A 186 -6.45 4.08 -9.16
N LEU A 187 -5.91 4.13 -10.39
CA LEU A 187 -4.58 3.59 -10.67
C LEU A 187 -3.47 4.50 -10.12
N ILE A 188 -3.72 5.81 -10.19
CA ILE A 188 -2.82 6.88 -9.79
C ILE A 188 -3.56 7.76 -8.80
N TYR A 189 -2.98 7.94 -7.62
CA TYR A 189 -3.46 8.81 -6.57
C TYR A 189 -2.53 10.02 -6.46
N SER A 190 -3.08 11.19 -6.09
CA SER A 190 -2.27 12.35 -5.74
C SER A 190 -1.96 12.32 -4.26
N ALA A 191 -0.67 12.46 -3.90
CA ALA A 191 -0.27 12.50 -2.50
C ALA A 191 -0.83 13.72 -1.77
N GLU A 192 -1.06 14.84 -2.45
CA GLU A 192 -1.56 16.06 -1.85
C GLU A 192 -3.09 16.04 -1.68
N SER A 193 -3.83 15.63 -2.72
CA SER A 193 -5.30 15.74 -2.71
C SER A 193 -6.00 14.51 -2.15
N ASP A 194 -5.46 13.31 -2.39
CA ASP A 194 -6.11 12.06 -1.93
C ASP A 194 -5.60 11.63 -0.54
N PHE A 195 -4.36 12.00 -0.18
CA PHE A 195 -3.71 11.59 1.07
C PHE A 195 -2.95 12.74 1.77
N PRO A 196 -3.61 13.83 2.19
CA PRO A 196 -2.94 15.00 2.74
C PRO A 196 -2.13 14.73 4.03
N ALA A 197 -2.51 13.75 4.86
CA ALA A 197 -1.83 13.45 6.11
C ALA A 197 -0.80 12.31 5.99
N PHE A 198 -1.10 11.27 5.23
CA PHE A 198 -0.29 10.06 5.08
C PHE A 198 0.48 10.01 3.75
N GLY A 199 0.24 10.95 2.83
CA GLY A 199 0.86 11.01 1.51
C GLY A 199 2.39 11.01 1.58
N ALA A 200 2.98 11.77 2.51
CA ALA A 200 4.44 11.79 2.68
C ALA A 200 5.01 10.40 3.05
N ARG A 201 4.33 9.66 3.94
CA ARG A 201 4.71 8.30 4.32
C ARG A 201 4.53 7.32 3.17
N LEU A 202 3.44 7.44 2.42
CA LEU A 202 3.19 6.63 1.21
C LEU A 202 4.25 6.87 0.12
N LEU A 203 4.70 8.11 -0.06
CA LEU A 203 5.77 8.43 -1.01
C LEU A 203 7.12 7.84 -0.61
N VAL A 204 7.49 7.90 0.68
CA VAL A 204 8.71 7.26 1.20
C VAL A 204 8.64 5.75 0.97
N LEU A 205 7.52 5.14 1.33
CA LEU A 205 7.26 3.73 1.09
C LEU A 205 7.32 3.38 -0.41
N GLN A 206 6.80 4.24 -1.28
CA GLN A 206 6.83 4.03 -2.73
C GLN A 206 8.26 4.01 -3.25
N LYS A 207 9.05 5.01 -2.84
CA LYS A 207 10.46 5.13 -3.22
C LYS A 207 11.23 3.89 -2.79
N PHE A 208 10.97 3.40 -1.58
CA PHE A 208 11.56 2.15 -1.11
C PHE A 208 11.14 0.94 -1.95
N VAL A 209 9.84 0.76 -2.21
CA VAL A 209 9.35 -0.38 -3.03
C VAL A 209 9.93 -0.35 -4.44
N ILE A 210 10.01 0.83 -5.06
CA ILE A 210 10.60 1.01 -6.39
C ILE A 210 12.10 0.72 -6.35
N ALA A 211 12.83 1.27 -5.38
CA ALA A 211 14.27 1.04 -5.23
C ALA A 211 14.60 -0.44 -4.97
N GLN A 212 13.73 -1.13 -4.21
CA GLN A 212 13.89 -2.54 -3.90
C GLN A 212 13.42 -3.46 -5.03
N SER A 213 12.63 -2.98 -5.99
CA SER A 213 12.17 -3.77 -7.13
C SER A 213 13.38 -4.12 -8.03
N PRO A 214 13.92 -5.35 -7.94
CA PRO A 214 15.06 -5.71 -8.76
C PRO A 214 14.52 -6.09 -10.14
N ASN A 215 15.26 -5.76 -11.21
CA ASN A 215 14.97 -6.14 -12.60
C ASN A 215 15.08 -7.66 -12.86
N THR A 216 14.71 -8.49 -11.87
CA THR A 216 14.83 -9.94 -11.88
C THR A 216 13.68 -10.53 -12.66
N ILE A 217 13.95 -11.53 -13.50
CA ILE A 217 12.95 -12.31 -14.26
C ILE A 217 11.82 -12.83 -13.33
N LYS A 218 12.15 -13.11 -12.07
CA LYS A 218 11.18 -13.49 -11.02
C LYS A 218 10.23 -12.35 -10.63
N ALA A 219 10.70 -11.10 -10.61
CA ALA A 219 9.87 -9.92 -10.41
C ALA A 219 8.96 -9.70 -11.62
N LEU A 220 9.45 -9.86 -12.85
CA LEU A 220 8.64 -9.83 -14.08
C LEU A 220 7.56 -10.93 -14.11
N TRP A 221 7.85 -12.10 -13.51
CA TRP A 221 6.89 -13.19 -13.37
C TRP A 221 5.85 -12.94 -12.26
N LEU A 222 6.25 -12.27 -11.17
CA LEU A 222 5.35 -11.91 -10.07
C LEU A 222 4.49 -10.68 -10.39
N ASP A 223 5.05 -9.77 -11.18
CA ASP A 223 4.52 -8.50 -11.62
C ASP A 223 3.68 -8.68 -12.89
N ARG A 224 2.48 -9.22 -12.69
CA ARG A 224 1.42 -9.22 -13.70
C ARG A 224 0.78 -7.83 -13.91
N ARG A 225 1.32 -6.76 -13.32
CA ARG A 225 0.68 -5.43 -13.36
C ARG A 225 0.96 -4.71 -14.68
N ASP A 226 2.12 -4.97 -15.31
CA ASP A 226 2.42 -4.57 -16.68
C ASP A 226 2.22 -5.74 -17.67
N THR A 227 0.96 -6.02 -17.99
CA THR A 227 0.57 -7.07 -18.96
C THR A 227 1.33 -6.95 -20.28
N HIS A 228 1.62 -5.73 -20.74
CA HIS A 228 2.36 -5.48 -21.99
C HIS A 228 3.84 -5.87 -21.90
N ARG A 229 4.53 -5.58 -20.78
CA ARG A 229 5.94 -5.95 -20.58
C ARG A 229 6.11 -7.47 -20.42
N PHE A 230 5.14 -8.11 -19.77
CA PHE A 230 5.09 -9.56 -19.67
C PHE A 230 4.99 -10.23 -21.04
N TRP A 231 4.00 -9.84 -21.85
CA TRP A 231 3.80 -10.45 -23.17
C TRP A 231 4.93 -10.16 -24.16
N THR A 232 5.51 -8.97 -24.14
CA THR A 232 6.67 -8.63 -25.00
C THR A 232 7.89 -9.47 -24.63
N PHE A 233 8.17 -9.65 -23.33
CA PHE A 233 9.25 -10.53 -22.88
C PHE A 233 9.04 -11.99 -23.34
N TRP A 234 7.84 -12.53 -23.16
CA TRP A 234 7.51 -13.90 -23.59
C TRP A 234 7.53 -14.07 -25.11
N ALA A 235 7.05 -13.07 -25.86
CA ALA A 235 7.11 -13.07 -27.31
C ALA A 235 8.57 -13.15 -27.79
N VAL A 236 9.45 -12.30 -27.26
CA VAL A 236 10.88 -12.32 -27.61
C VAL A 236 11.52 -13.66 -27.26
N LEU A 237 11.20 -14.23 -26.10
CA LEU A 237 11.74 -15.51 -25.67
C LEU A 237 11.31 -16.66 -26.59
N ILE A 238 10.03 -16.70 -26.99
CA ILE A 238 9.48 -17.73 -27.87
C ILE A 238 10.00 -17.55 -29.29
N PHE A 239 9.89 -16.35 -29.88
CA PHE A 239 10.34 -16.11 -31.24
C PHE A 239 11.86 -16.29 -31.36
N GLY A 240 12.64 -15.75 -30.42
CA GLY A 240 14.09 -15.94 -30.39
C GLY A 240 14.50 -17.41 -30.20
N GLY A 241 13.83 -18.13 -29.30
CA GLY A 241 14.05 -19.56 -29.10
C GLY A 241 13.71 -20.39 -30.34
N PHE A 242 12.59 -20.08 -31.00
CA PHE A 242 12.17 -20.76 -32.23
C PHE A 242 13.17 -20.51 -33.37
N SER A 243 13.64 -19.27 -33.54
CA SER A 243 14.67 -18.93 -34.52
C SER A 243 15.98 -19.68 -34.26
N LEU A 244 16.39 -19.81 -33.00
CA LEU A 244 17.60 -20.54 -32.64
C LEU A 244 17.48 -22.04 -32.97
N VAL A 245 16.34 -22.65 -32.68
CA VAL A 245 16.08 -24.06 -33.01
C VAL A 245 16.07 -24.29 -34.52
N LEU A 246 15.37 -23.43 -35.28
CA LEU A 246 15.34 -23.51 -36.73
C LEU A 246 16.73 -23.35 -37.35
N PHE A 247 17.55 -22.44 -36.80
CA PHE A 247 18.93 -22.25 -37.23
C PHE A 247 19.77 -23.52 -37.01
N VAL A 248 19.66 -24.16 -35.84
CA VAL A 248 20.36 -25.41 -35.55
C VAL A 248 19.95 -26.51 -36.53
N ILE A 249 18.65 -26.65 -36.81
CA ILE A 249 18.14 -27.64 -37.77
C ILE A 249 18.69 -27.37 -39.18
N GLN A 250 18.71 -26.11 -39.62
CA GLN A 250 19.27 -25.73 -40.92
C GLN A 250 20.76 -26.09 -41.02
N VAL A 251 21.54 -25.85 -39.97
CA VAL A 251 22.96 -26.21 -39.94
C VAL A 251 23.15 -27.72 -40.07
N PHE A 252 22.34 -28.53 -39.38
CA PHE A 252 22.39 -29.99 -39.49
C PHE A 252 22.04 -30.49 -40.90
N ILE A 253 20.95 -29.97 -41.49
CA ILE A 253 20.54 -30.35 -42.84
C ILE A 253 21.61 -29.93 -43.87
N GLY A 254 22.14 -28.71 -43.77
CA GLY A 254 23.21 -28.23 -44.64
C GLY A 254 24.47 -29.07 -44.55
N GLY A 255 24.89 -29.44 -43.33
CA GLY A 255 26.03 -30.35 -43.12
C GLY A 255 25.82 -31.73 -43.74
N PHE A 256 24.60 -32.27 -43.66
CA PHE A 256 24.26 -33.56 -44.28
C PHE A 256 24.31 -33.50 -45.81
N GLN A 257 23.78 -32.44 -46.42
CA GLN A 257 23.81 -32.24 -47.87
C GLN A 257 25.24 -32.15 -48.42
N ILE A 258 26.14 -31.45 -47.71
CA ILE A 258 27.55 -31.33 -48.10
C ILE A 258 28.23 -32.71 -48.09
N ASN A 259 27.95 -33.55 -47.09
CA ASN A 259 28.55 -34.88 -47.01
C ASN A 259 28.09 -35.79 -48.17
N LEU A 260 26.79 -35.78 -48.49
CA LEU A 260 26.28 -36.51 -49.65
C LEU A 260 26.88 -36.00 -50.97
N ALA A 261 27.03 -34.68 -51.14
CA ALA A 261 27.61 -34.10 -52.35
C ALA A 261 29.09 -34.50 -52.53
N ILE A 262 29.88 -34.55 -51.44
CA ILE A 262 31.26 -35.03 -51.47
C ILE A 262 31.32 -36.49 -51.92
N GLN A 263 30.43 -37.34 -51.43
CA GLN A 263 30.38 -38.76 -51.84
C GLN A 263 30.02 -38.92 -53.33
N GLN A 264 29.07 -38.12 -53.83
CA GLN A 264 28.70 -38.14 -55.24
C GLN A 264 29.85 -37.73 -56.16
N MET A 265 30.59 -36.66 -55.80
CA MET A 265 31.77 -36.23 -56.57
C MET A 265 32.89 -37.27 -56.53
N ALA A 266 33.13 -37.91 -55.39
CA ALA A 266 34.11 -38.99 -55.29
C ALA A 266 33.72 -40.19 -56.19
N SER A 267 32.43 -40.55 -56.22
CA SER A 267 31.93 -41.65 -57.06
C SER A 267 31.90 -41.35 -58.56
N SER A 268 31.83 -40.07 -58.98
CA SER A 268 31.86 -39.70 -60.41
C SER A 268 33.28 -39.51 -60.95
N SER A 269 34.27 -39.40 -60.06
CA SER A 269 35.70 -39.27 -60.41
C SER A 269 36.46 -40.60 -60.49
N ALA A 270 35.81 -41.72 -60.15
CA ALA A 270 36.34 -43.09 -60.25
C ALA A 270 35.73 -43.82 -61.45
#